data_AF-A0AA43RYF0-F1
#
_entry.id   AF-A0AA43RYF0-F1
#
_cell.length_a   1.000
_cell.length_b   1.000
_cell.length_c   1.000
_cell.angle_alpha   90.00
_cell.angle_beta   90.00
_cell.angle_gamma   90.00
#
_symmetry.space_group_name_H-M   'P 1'
#
loop_
_entity.id
_entity.type
_entity.pdbx_description
1 polymer ?
#
loop_
_entity_poly.entity_id
_entity_poly.type
_entity_poly.pdbx_seq_one_letter_code
_entity_poly.pdbx_strand_id
1 'polypeptide(L)' 'MSVWEKKDRMLEYRNHGNHAKAMRIARRIGDELDAVHWDAETIPSWEEAKIRLHQKYGRKLDQHKR' A
#
# COMPACT_ATOMS: atom_id res chain seq x y z
N MET A 1 1.97 -6.90 -0.66
CA MET A 1 2.45 -6.30 -1.93
C MET A 1 1.57 -6.81 -3.05
N SER A 2 1.15 -5.94 -3.98
CA SER A 2 0.40 -6.34 -5.18
C SER A 2 1.08 -5.76 -6.41
N VAL A 3 1.16 -6.53 -7.49
CA VAL A 3 1.79 -6.11 -8.75
C VAL A 3 0.82 -6.35 -9.89
N TRP A 4 0.83 -5.45 -10.87
CA TRP A 4 -0.14 -5.43 -11.96
C TRP A 4 0.57 -5.10 -13.26
N GLU A 5 0.25 -5.83 -14.33
CA GLU A 5 0.79 -5.58 -15.67
C GLU A 5 0.33 -4.22 -16.22
N LYS A 6 -0.86 -3.76 -15.82
CA LYS A 6 -1.46 -2.49 -16.26
C LYS A 6 -2.22 -1.83 -15.13
N LYS A 7 -2.12 -0.50 -15.07
CA LYS A 7 -2.83 0.33 -14.09
C LYS A 7 -4.35 0.12 -14.12
N ASP A 8 -4.93 -0.08 -15.31
CA ASP A 8 -6.38 -0.26 -15.45
C ASP A 8 -6.87 -1.55 -14.78
N ARG A 9 -6.09 -2.63 -14.85
CA ARG A 9 -6.40 -3.89 -14.16
C ARG A 9 -6.34 -3.76 -12.64
N MET A 10 -5.35 -3.00 -12.15
CA MET A 10 -5.27 -2.65 -10.73
C MET A 10 -6.51 -1.88 -10.28
N LEU A 11 -6.92 -0.86 -11.05
CA LEU A 11 -8.08 -0.03 -10.72
C LEU A 11 -9.39 -0.82 -10.76
N GLU A 12 -9.55 -1.70 -11.76
CA GLU A 12 -10.70 -2.59 -11.89
C GLU A 12 -10.86 -3.46 -10.64
N TYR A 13 -9.78 -4.14 -10.21
CA TYR A 13 -9.77 -4.94 -8.99
C TYR A 13 -9.99 -4.11 -7.72
N ARG A 14 -9.28 -3.00 -7.57
CA ARG A 14 -9.29 -2.18 -6.34
C ARG A 14 -10.65 -1.57 -6.07
N ASN A 15 -11.30 -1.07 -7.13
CA ASN A 15 -12.50 -0.26 -7.00
C ASN A 15 -13.80 -1.08 -7.10
N HIS A 16 -13.72 -2.39 -7.39
CA HIS A 16 -14.90 -3.23 -7.58
C HIS A 16 -14.84 -4.53 -6.75
N GLY A 17 -15.98 -5.23 -6.72
CA GLY A 17 -16.08 -6.57 -6.14
C GLY A 17 -15.75 -6.65 -4.65
N ASN A 18 -15.10 -7.76 -4.27
CA ASN A 18 -14.85 -8.09 -2.87
C ASN A 18 -13.76 -7.22 -2.23
N HIS A 19 -12.77 -6.78 -3.00
CA HIS A 19 -11.71 -5.92 -2.49
C HIS A 19 -12.27 -4.58 -2.02
N ALA A 20 -13.10 -3.91 -2.84
CA ALA A 20 -13.75 -2.67 -2.46
C ALA A 20 -14.63 -2.81 -1.20
N LYS A 21 -15.36 -3.93 -1.08
CA LYS A 21 -16.16 -4.24 0.12
C LYS A 21 -15.27 -4.41 1.36
N ALA A 22 -14.18 -5.16 1.25
CA ALA A 22 -13.23 -5.36 2.34
C ALA A 22 -12.60 -4.06 2.82
N MET A 23 -12.16 -3.20 1.89
CA MET A 23 -11.57 -1.89 2.22
C MET A 23 -12.57 -0.95 2.92
N ARG A 24 -13.85 -1.03 2.56
CA ARG A 24 -14.91 -0.25 3.26
C ARG A 24 -15.05 -0.67 4.73
N ILE A 25 -14.91 -1.97 5.02
CA ILE A 25 -14.95 -2.48 6.40
C ILE A 25 -13.67 -2.09 7.14
N ALA A 26 -12.51 -2.29 6.51
CA ALA A 26 -11.21 -1.98 7.11
C ALA A 26 -11.10 -0.50 7.54
N ARG A 27 -11.62 0.42 6.74
CA ARG A 27 -11.68 1.86 7.05
C ARG A 27 -12.49 2.21 8.31
N ARG A 28 -13.34 1.31 8.80
CA ARG A 28 -14.10 1.51 10.03
C ARG A 28 -13.33 1.05 11.28
N ILE A 29 -12.25 0.30 11.08
CA ILE A 29 -11.51 -0.37 12.16
C ILE A 29 -10.17 0.32 12.43
N GLY A 30 -9.49 0.82 11.39
CA GLY A 30 -8.21 1.52 11.52
C GLY A 30 -8.29 2.97 11.08
N ASP A 31 -7.41 3.80 11.65
CA ASP A 31 -7.34 5.24 11.38
C ASP A 31 -6.98 5.51 9.92
N GLU A 32 -5.88 4.91 9.40
CA GLU A 32 -5.44 5.09 8.00
C GLU A 32 -4.65 3.86 7.47
N LEU A 33 -4.65 3.68 6.13
CA LEU A 33 -3.84 2.67 5.43
C LEU A 33 -2.80 3.37 4.54
N ASP A 34 -1.52 3.19 4.87
CA ASP A 34 -0.42 3.71 4.07
C ASP A 34 -0.11 2.83 2.85
N ALA A 35 0.03 3.46 1.68
CA ALA A 35 0.36 2.77 0.44
C ALA A 35 1.26 3.60 -0.48
N VAL A 36 2.25 2.95 -1.09
CA VAL A 36 3.10 3.52 -2.14
C VAL A 36 2.78 2.81 -3.46
N HIS A 37 2.63 3.60 -4.53
CA HIS A 37 2.44 3.10 -5.90
C HIS A 37 3.57 3.67 -6.75
N TRP A 38 4.19 2.83 -7.58
CA TRP A 38 5.21 3.22 -8.54
C TRP A 38 5.18 2.25 -9.72
N ASP A 39 5.63 2.73 -10.88
CA ASP A 39 5.82 1.89 -12.06
C ASP A 39 7.24 1.29 -12.02
N ALA A 40 7.37 0.03 -12.41
CA ALA A 40 8.63 -0.69 -12.47
C ALA A 40 8.64 -1.63 -13.68
N GLU A 41 9.81 -1.79 -14.29
CA GLU A 41 10.00 -2.71 -15.43
C GLU A 41 9.97 -4.18 -14.99
N THR A 42 10.30 -4.44 -13.72
CA THR A 42 10.37 -5.78 -13.13
C THR A 42 9.57 -5.84 -11.84
N ILE A 43 9.22 -7.07 -11.43
CA ILE A 43 8.55 -7.32 -10.15
C ILE A 43 9.55 -6.97 -9.03
N PRO A 44 9.23 -5.99 -8.15
CA PRO A 44 10.13 -5.58 -7.09
C PRO A 44 10.30 -6.69 -6.05
N SER A 45 11.46 -6.71 -5.40
CA SER A 45 11.65 -7.57 -4.24
C SER A 45 10.84 -7.06 -3.04
N TRP A 46 10.54 -7.95 -2.10
CA TRP A 46 9.88 -7.56 -0.86
C TRP A 46 10.69 -6.53 -0.06
N GLU A 47 12.02 -6.64 -0.11
CA GLU A 47 12.92 -5.72 0.57
C GLU A 47 12.84 -4.30 -0.02
N GLU A 48 12.87 -4.19 -1.35
CA GLU A 48 12.71 -2.91 -2.05
C GLU A 48 11.35 -2.27 -1.73
N ALA A 49 10.27 -3.05 -1.77
CA ALA A 49 8.93 -2.55 -1.46
C ALA A 49 8.82 -2.00 -0.03
N LYS A 50 9.43 -2.69 0.95
CA LYS A 50 9.50 -2.21 2.34
C LYS A 50 10.31 -0.93 2.46
N ILE A 51 11.47 -0.87 1.81
CA ILE A 51 12.33 0.33 1.82
C ILE A 51 11.55 1.53 1.31
N ARG A 52 10.89 1.40 0.15
CA ARG A 52 10.07 2.48 -0.43
C ARG A 52 8.91 2.90 0.48
N LEU A 53 8.21 1.93 1.09
CA LEU A 53 7.13 2.21 2.04
C LEU A 53 7.64 3.01 3.24
N HIS A 54 8.75 2.58 3.85
CA HIS A 54 9.36 3.25 5.00
C HIS A 54 10.03 4.57 4.63
N GLN A 55 10.52 4.76 3.40
CA GLN A 55 11.00 6.07 2.98
C GLN A 55 9.88 7.12 2.95
N LYS A 56 8.66 6.71 2.57
CA LYS A 56 7.51 7.63 2.50
C LYS A 56 6.78 7.79 3.83
N TYR A 57 6.56 6.68 4.55
CA TYR A 57 5.72 6.62 5.74
C TYR A 57 6.43 6.09 6.98
N GLY A 58 7.73 5.79 6.87
CA GLY A 58 8.52 5.35 8.01
C GLY A 58 8.41 6.40 9.10
N ARG A 59 7.71 6.04 10.16
CA ARG A 59 7.59 6.85 11.35
C ARG A 59 9.02 7.16 11.80
N LYS A 60 9.39 8.45 11.88
CA LYS A 60 10.52 8.83 12.73
C LYS A 60 10.21 8.20 14.08
N LEU A 61 11.12 7.37 14.60
CA LEU A 61 11.02 6.92 15.98
C LEU A 61 10.81 8.18 16.82
N ASP A 62 9.68 8.24 17.50
CA ASP A 62 9.31 9.36 18.35
C ASP A 62 10.48 9.58 19.33
N GLN A 63 11.23 10.67 19.17
CA GLN A 63 12.40 10.97 20.00
C GLN A 63 11.98 11.39 21.43
N HIS A 64 10.70 11.24 21.77
CA HIS A 64 10.08 11.70 23.00
C HIS A 64 9.36 10.60 23.81
N LYS A 65 9.69 9.31 23.59
CA LYS A 65 9.49 8.32 24.66
C LYS A 65 10.60 8.48 25.71
N ARG A 66 10.37 9.39 26.65
CA ARG A 66 11.01 9.41 27.97
C ARG A 66 10.44 8.31 28.85
#